data_AF-A0A956YWB3-F1
#
_entry.id   AF-A0A956YWB3-F1
#
_cell.length_a   1.000
_cell.length_b   1.000
_cell.length_c   1.000
_cell.angle_alpha   90.00
_cell.angle_beta   90.00
_cell.angle_gamma   90.00
#
_symmetry.space_group_name_H-M   'P 1'
#
loop_
_entity.id
_entity.type
_entity.pdbx_description
1 polymer ?
#
loop_
_entity_poly.entity_id
_entity_poly.type
_entity_poly.pdbx_seq_one_letter_code
_entity_poly.pdbx_strand_id
1 'polypeptide(L)'
;NARHLMLRREVVAAVAAGQFHIWTFATIDEAIRVLCEREPGAQNEEGKYSEGTFNYLVTQNLDSYAQTIAQATRLAQAAGLANDN
;
A
#
# COMPACT_ATOMS: atom_id res chain seq x y z
N ASN A 1 -1.52 17.03 -11.64
CA ASN A 1 -0.51 17.53 -12.62
C ASN A 1 -0.92 17.41 -14.10
N ALA A 2 -2.20 17.21 -14.43
CA ALA A 2 -2.66 17.17 -15.83
C ALA A 2 -2.34 18.45 -16.63
N ARG A 3 -2.37 19.61 -15.96
CA ARG A 3 -2.17 20.93 -16.58
C ARG A 3 -0.74 21.21 -17.09
N HIS A 4 0.27 20.46 -16.65
CA HIS A 4 1.68 20.67 -17.03
C HIS A 4 2.28 19.46 -17.76
N LEU A 5 1.43 18.61 -18.35
CA LEU A 5 1.87 17.39 -19.00
C LEU A 5 2.48 17.68 -20.38
N MET A 6 3.80 17.85 -20.42
CA MET A 6 4.56 17.87 -21.68
C MET A 6 5.13 16.48 -21.97
N LEU A 7 4.54 15.80 -22.95
CA LEU A 7 4.95 14.46 -23.36
C LEU A 7 5.94 14.52 -24.52
N ARG A 8 6.95 13.66 -24.47
CA ARG A 8 7.84 13.42 -25.62
C ARG A 8 7.03 12.84 -26.78
N ARG A 9 7.41 13.14 -28.02
CA ARG A 9 6.71 12.67 -29.23
C ARG A 9 6.55 11.14 -29.27
N GLU A 10 7.53 10.39 -28.77
CA GLU A 10 7.49 8.92 -28.67
C GLU A 10 6.35 8.42 -27.78
N VAL A 11 6.12 9.11 -26.65
CA VAL A 11 5.04 8.76 -25.71
C VAL A 11 3.69 9.09 -26.33
N VAL A 12 3.57 10.22 -27.04
CA VAL A 12 2.34 10.57 -27.78
C VAL A 12 2.02 9.54 -28.86
N ALA A 13 3.03 9.08 -29.62
CA ALA A 13 2.86 8.05 -30.63
C ALA A 13 2.43 6.70 -30.00
N ALA A 14 3.03 6.30 -28.88
CA ALA A 14 2.66 5.09 -28.16
C ALA A 14 1.23 5.15 -27.59
N VAL A 15 0.80 6.31 -27.09
CA VAL A 15 -0.59 6.53 -26.65
C VAL A 15 -1.56 6.42 -27.83
N ALA A 16 -1.25 7.06 -28.97
CA ALA A 16 -2.08 6.99 -30.18
C ALA A 16 -2.18 5.56 -30.75
N ALA A 17 -1.11 4.77 -30.60
CA ALA A 17 -1.07 3.36 -31.00
C ALA A 17 -1.72 2.41 -29.97
N GLY A 18 -2.23 2.93 -28.83
CA GLY A 18 -2.83 2.12 -27.77
C GLY A 18 -1.83 1.26 -26.98
N GLN A 19 -0.53 1.54 -27.11
CA GLN A 19 0.54 0.80 -26.43
C GLN A 19 0.89 1.42 -25.07
N PHE A 20 0.37 2.61 -24.78
CA PHE A 20 0.60 3.32 -23.53
C PHE A 20 -0.66 4.05 -23.07
N HIS A 21 -0.94 4.00 -21.77
CA HIS A 21 -2.09 4.65 -21.17
C HIS A 21 -1.66 5.55 -20.03
N ILE A 22 -2.14 6.80 -20.02
CA ILE A 22 -1.88 7.78 -18.96
C ILE A 22 -3.17 7.95 -18.18
N TRP A 23 -3.09 7.70 -16.87
CA TRP A 23 -4.20 7.86 -15.94
C TRP A 23 -3.87 8.99 -14.97
N THR A 24 -4.83 9.89 -14.76
CA THR A 24 -4.72 10.94 -13.74
C THR A 24 -5.77 10.72 -12.67
N PHE A 25 -5.34 10.65 -11.43
CA PHE A 25 -6.21 10.52 -10.26
C PHE A 25 -6.12 11.78 -9.41
N ALA A 26 -7.22 12.14 -8.75
CA ALA A 26 -7.27 13.21 -7.77
C ALA A 26 -6.80 12.73 -6.39
N THR A 27 -7.09 11.47 -6.05
CA THR A 27 -6.74 10.85 -4.77
C THR A 27 -6.06 9.50 -4.98
N ILE A 28 -5.35 9.04 -3.95
CA ILE A 28 -4.75 7.70 -3.95
C ILE A 28 -5.83 6.61 -3.95
N ASP A 29 -6.96 6.87 -3.29
CA ASP A 29 -8.10 5.96 -3.24
C ASP A 29 -8.67 5.63 -4.63
N GLU A 30 -8.76 6.63 -5.51
CA GLU A 30 -9.16 6.41 -6.90
C GLU A 30 -8.17 5.51 -7.64
N ALA A 31 -6.87 5.71 -7.42
CA ALA A 31 -5.83 4.89 -8.01
C ALA A 31 -5.86 3.45 -7.49
N ILE A 32 -6.07 3.24 -6.19
CA ILE A 32 -6.18 1.92 -5.57
C ILE A 32 -7.36 1.14 -6.18
N ARG A 33 -8.51 1.80 -6.36
CA ARG A 33 -9.69 1.14 -6.96
C ARG A 33 -9.41 0.62 -8.36
N VAL A 34 -8.68 1.38 -9.17
CA VAL A 34 -8.36 0.99 -10.56
C VAL A 34 -7.22 -0.03 -10.62
N LEU A 35 -6.14 0.16 -9.85
CA LEU A 35 -4.94 -0.66 -9.97
C LEU A 35 -5.03 -1.98 -9.20
N CYS A 36 -5.76 -1.99 -8.09
CA CYS A 36 -5.87 -3.16 -7.23
C CYS A 36 -7.24 -3.85 -7.33
N GLU A 37 -8.15 -3.32 -8.17
CA GLU A 37 -9.53 -3.81 -8.36
C GLU A 37 -10.27 -4.04 -7.04
N ARG A 38 -10.01 -3.17 -6.05
CA ARG A 38 -10.51 -3.28 -4.68
C ARG A 38 -10.91 -1.93 -4.13
N GLU A 39 -11.93 -1.93 -3.28
CA GLU A 39 -12.29 -0.72 -2.53
C GLU A 39 -11.16 -0.35 -1.55
N PRO A 40 -10.69 0.92 -1.54
CA PRO A 40 -9.65 1.38 -0.62
C PRO A 40 -10.02 1.14 0.85
N GLY A 41 -11.29 1.41 1.19
CA GLY A 41 -11.81 1.34 2.56
C GLY A 41 -11.54 2.64 3.33
N ALA A 42 -12.61 3.21 3.88
CA ALA A 42 -12.54 4.40 4.73
C ALA A 42 -12.29 4.01 6.19
N GLN A 43 -11.52 4.83 6.89
CA GLN A 43 -11.31 4.69 8.32
C GLN A 43 -12.55 5.19 9.08
N ASN A 44 -13.05 4.41 10.04
CA ASN A 44 -14.15 4.81 10.91
C ASN A 44 -13.66 5.61 12.13
N GLU A 45 -14.59 6.06 12.98
CA GLU A 45 -14.28 6.84 14.21
C GLU A 45 -13.36 6.09 15.19
N GLU A 46 -13.35 4.75 15.15
CA GLU A 46 -12.48 3.90 15.96
C GLU A 46 -11.10 3.67 15.34
N GLY A 47 -10.82 4.29 14.18
CA GLY A 47 -9.56 4.12 13.48
C GLY A 47 -9.45 2.82 12.67
N LYS A 48 -10.54 2.07 12.49
CA LYS A 48 -10.57 0.77 11.78
C LYS A 48 -11.07 0.91 10.34
N TYR A 49 -10.61 0.02 9.47
CA TYR A 49 -11.07 -0.11 8.08
C TYR A 49 -12.10 -1.23 7.95
N SER A 50 -13.06 -1.08 7.04
CA SER A 50 -14.05 -2.12 6.75
C SER A 50 -13.40 -3.39 6.22
N GLU A 51 -13.89 -4.55 6.66
CA GLU A 51 -13.36 -5.84 6.26
C GLU A 51 -13.40 -6.04 4.73
N GLY A 52 -12.36 -6.68 4.19
CA GLY A 52 -12.24 -6.97 2.76
C GLY A 52 -11.76 -5.80 1.89
N THR A 53 -11.62 -4.59 2.46
CA THR A 53 -11.04 -3.43 1.78
C THR A 53 -9.52 -3.51 1.69
N PHE A 54 -8.92 -2.74 0.79
CA PHE A 54 -7.47 -2.69 0.61
C PHE A 54 -6.75 -2.29 1.91
N ASN A 55 -7.20 -1.20 2.55
CA ASN A 55 -6.57 -0.69 3.77
C ASN A 55 -6.73 -1.67 4.95
N TYR A 56 -7.85 -2.41 5.04
CA TYR A 56 -7.99 -3.48 6.02
C TYR A 56 -6.92 -4.56 5.85
N LEU A 57 -6.70 -5.03 4.61
CA LEU A 57 -5.68 -6.04 4.33
C LEU A 57 -4.26 -5.55 4.63
N VAL A 58 -3.98 -4.27 4.33
CA VAL A 58 -2.69 -3.63 4.67
C VAL A 58 -2.49 -3.61 6.19
N THR A 59 -3.49 -3.18 6.97
CA THR A 59 -3.40 -3.17 8.43
C THR A 59 -3.15 -4.56 9.01
N GLN A 60 -3.88 -5.58 8.54
CA GLN A 60 -3.68 -6.97 8.98
C GLN A 60 -2.23 -7.46 8.70
N ASN A 61 -1.66 -7.07 7.57
CA ASN A 61 -0.30 -7.42 7.20
C ASN A 61 0.73 -6.71 8.10
N LEU A 62 0.54 -5.42 8.36
CA LEU A 62 1.37 -4.64 9.28
C LEU A 62 1.33 -5.19 10.71
N ASP A 63 0.14 -5.60 11.19
CA ASP A 63 -0.01 -6.22 12.51
C ASP A 63 0.76 -7.55 12.60
N SER A 64 0.71 -8.38 11.54
CA SER A 64 1.48 -9.61 11.46
C SER A 64 2.99 -9.35 11.53
N TYR A 65 3.48 -8.31 10.86
CA TYR A 65 4.91 -7.94 10.93
C TYR A 65 5.29 -7.42 12.31
N ALA A 66 4.46 -6.56 12.91
CA ALA A 66 4.67 -6.05 14.26
C ALA A 66 4.74 -7.20 15.28
N GLN A 67 3.86 -8.20 15.18
CA GLN A 67 3.87 -9.38 16.04
C GLN A 67 5.16 -10.19 15.87
N THR A 68 5.60 -10.39 14.63
CA THR A 68 6.84 -11.13 14.33
C THR A 68 8.07 -10.45 14.91
N ILE A 69 8.17 -9.13 14.72
CA ILE A 69 9.25 -8.32 15.29
C ILE A 69 9.22 -8.37 16.82
N ALA A 70 8.05 -8.21 17.43
CA ALA A 70 7.90 -8.26 18.87
C ALA A 70 8.29 -9.64 19.45
N GLN A 71 7.96 -10.73 18.75
CA GLN A 71 8.34 -12.08 19.15
C GLN A 71 9.86 -12.29 19.03
N ALA A 72 10.47 -11.87 17.92
CA ALA A 72 11.91 -11.96 17.72
C ALA A 72 12.68 -11.19 18.81
N THR A 73 12.24 -9.97 19.13
CA THR A 73 12.82 -9.17 20.22
C THR A 73 12.69 -9.86 21.57
N ARG A 74 11.53 -10.45 21.89
CA ARG A 74 11.32 -11.20 23.14
C ARG A 74 12.22 -12.42 23.24
N LEU A 75 12.37 -13.18 22.15
CA LEU A 75 13.24 -14.36 22.12
C LEU A 75 14.71 -13.98 22.29
N ALA A 76 15.16 -12.89 21.67
CA ALA A 76 16.52 -12.38 21.84
C ALA A 76 16.82 -11.96 23.29
N GLN A 77 15.86 -11.31 23.97
CA GLN A 77 15.97 -10.92 25.38
C GLN A 77 16.03 -12.14 26.32
N ALA A 78 15.18 -13.14 26.08
CA ALA A 78 15.16 -14.37 26.87
C ALA A 78 16.45 -15.19 26.70
N ALA A 79 17.00 -15.24 25.47
CA ALA A 79 18.27 -15.93 25.20
C ALA A 79 19.48 -15.21 25.84
N GLY A 80 19.46 -13.87 25.90
CA GLY A 80 20.49 -13.09 26.59
C GLY A 80 20.53 -13.32 28.11
N LEU A 81 19.37 -13.50 28.75
CA LEU A 81 19.27 -13.80 30.19
C LEU A 81 19.68 -15.24 30.55
N ALA A 82 19.71 -16.15 29.58
CA ALA A 82 20.04 -17.56 29.80
C ALA A 82 21.55 -17.88 29.71
N ASN A 83 22.37 -16.95 29.22
CA ASN A 83 23.80 -17.16 28.98
C ASN A 83 24.73 -16.58 30.08
N ASP A 84 24.15 -16.04 31.16
CA ASP A 84 24.86 -15.41 32.29
C ASP A 84 24.85 -16.28 33.57
N ASN A 85 24.69 -17.60 33.47
CA ASN A 85 24.68 -18.54 34.62
C ASN A 85 25.58 -19.76 34.34
#